data_AF-A0A9E6ZCX5-F1
#
_entry.id   AF-A0A9E6ZCX5-F1
#
_cell.length_a   1.000
_cell.length_b   1.000
_cell.length_c   1.000
_cell.angle_alpha   90.00
_cell.angle_beta   90.00
_cell.angle_gamma   90.00
#
_symmetry.space_group_name_H-M   'P 1'
#
loop_
_entity.id
_entity.type
_entity.pdbx_description
1 polymer ?
#
loop_
_entity_poly.entity_id
_entity_poly.type
_entity_poly.pdbx_seq_one_letter_code
_entity_poly.pdbx_strand_id
1 'polypeptide(L)'
;MTALTESRYTRHREGTVTAHKVKGSTQIFKGGIVCADSTGHAVPGSDTAGQTFIGVAIEDADNSSGSDGDVNVRVMARGVFSFAKGGSITQADLGQPLYIVDDQTVAVVSTVTNDIQAGRLEGFDGTDVWLRIDLH
;
A
#
# COMPACT_ATOMS: atom_id res chain seq x y z
N MET A 1 10.65 -18.20 22.49
CA MET A 1 11.19 -16.88 22.10
C MET A 1 12.63 -16.81 22.59
N THR A 2 13.61 -16.85 21.68
CA THR A 2 15.04 -16.73 22.01
C THR A 2 15.38 -15.25 22.13
N ALA A 3 15.67 -14.81 23.36
CA ALA A 3 16.13 -13.45 23.62
C ALA A 3 17.58 -13.27 23.15
N LEU A 4 17.94 -12.04 22.82
CA LEU A 4 19.29 -11.70 22.38
C LEU A 4 20.27 -11.88 23.56
N THR A 5 21.24 -12.80 23.44
CA THR A 5 22.23 -13.08 24.50
C THR A 5 23.56 -12.36 24.29
N GLU A 6 23.80 -11.80 23.11
CA GLU A 6 25.02 -11.04 22.77
C GLU A 6 24.70 -9.90 21.79
N SER A 7 25.58 -8.90 21.71
CA SER A 7 25.45 -7.79 20.77
C SER A 7 25.58 -8.27 19.33
N ARG A 8 24.53 -8.06 18.51
CA ARG A 8 24.59 -8.26 17.05
C ARG A 8 24.39 -6.94 16.32
N TYR A 9 25.07 -6.76 15.21
CA TYR A 9 24.75 -5.68 14.27
C TYR A 9 23.40 -5.96 13.60
N THR A 10 22.44 -5.06 13.77
CA THR A 10 21.18 -5.13 13.01
C THR A 10 21.40 -4.47 11.67
N ARG A 11 21.32 -5.28 10.61
CA ARG A 11 21.32 -4.76 9.24
C ARG A 11 20.13 -3.83 9.08
N HIS A 12 20.38 -2.60 8.66
CA HIS A 12 19.34 -1.62 8.38
C HIS A 12 19.36 -1.27 6.89
N ARG A 13 18.20 -0.87 6.37
CA ARG A 13 18.02 -0.30 5.03
C ARG A 13 17.09 0.89 5.17
N GLU A 14 17.25 1.90 4.33
CA GLU A 14 16.53 3.17 4.44
C GLU A 14 15.00 3.10 4.20
N GLY A 15 14.40 1.89 4.10
CA GLY A 15 12.95 1.64 4.12
C GLY A 15 12.11 2.31 3.03
N THR A 16 12.68 3.23 2.25
CA THR A 16 11.95 4.13 1.36
C THR A 16 11.46 3.38 0.12
N VAL A 17 12.27 2.46 -0.39
CA VAL A 17 11.89 1.53 -1.47
C VAL A 17 12.19 0.10 -1.01
N THR A 18 11.13 -0.70 -0.89
CA THR A 18 11.19 -2.12 -0.52
C THR A 18 10.76 -2.98 -1.70
N ALA A 19 11.28 -4.20 -1.78
CA ALA A 19 10.91 -5.15 -2.82
C ALA A 19 10.13 -6.31 -2.18
N HIS A 20 8.98 -6.64 -2.74
CA HIS A 20 8.08 -7.66 -2.23
C HIS A 20 7.76 -8.69 -3.31
N LYS A 21 7.62 -9.96 -2.88
CA LYS A 21 7.27 -11.08 -3.74
C LYS A 21 5.81 -10.97 -4.17
N VAL A 22 5.54 -10.92 -5.46
CA VAL A 22 4.19 -10.83 -6.02
C VAL A 22 3.52 -12.20 -5.94
N LYS A 23 2.21 -12.20 -5.65
CA LYS A 23 1.39 -13.42 -5.69
C LYS A 23 1.36 -14.01 -7.09
N GLY A 24 1.22 -15.33 -7.21
CA GLY A 24 0.98 -16.00 -8.48
C GLY A 24 -0.30 -15.52 -9.15
N SER A 25 -0.35 -15.64 -10.47
CA SER A 25 -1.51 -15.25 -11.28
C SER A 25 -1.99 -13.81 -11.07
N THR A 26 -1.08 -12.90 -10.72
CA THR A 26 -1.40 -11.51 -10.36
C THR A 26 -0.51 -10.54 -11.13
N GLN A 27 -1.09 -9.42 -11.54
CA GLN A 27 -0.36 -8.31 -12.16
C GLN A 27 -0.54 -7.04 -11.30
N ILE A 28 0.55 -6.31 -11.11
CA ILE A 28 0.57 -5.03 -10.40
C ILE A 28 1.08 -3.98 -11.38
N PHE A 29 0.29 -2.93 -11.58
CA PHE A 29 0.66 -1.80 -12.42
C PHE A 29 1.43 -0.75 -11.63
N LYS A 30 2.36 -0.10 -12.31
CA LYS A 30 3.08 1.05 -11.78
C LYS A 30 2.11 2.17 -11.37
N GLY A 31 2.34 2.74 -10.19
CA GLY A 31 1.48 3.77 -9.59
C GLY A 31 0.29 3.21 -8.81
N GLY A 32 0.02 1.90 -8.94
CA GLY A 32 -1.03 1.24 -8.18
C GLY A 32 -0.70 1.08 -6.70
N ILE A 33 -1.74 1.06 -5.89
CA ILE A 33 -1.68 0.70 -4.48
C ILE A 33 -1.35 -0.79 -4.36
N VAL A 34 -0.40 -1.12 -3.48
CA VAL A 34 0.03 -2.50 -3.23
C VAL A 34 -0.27 -2.89 -1.78
N CYS A 35 -0.94 -4.02 -1.64
CA CYS A 35 -1.22 -4.67 -0.37
C CYS A 35 -0.46 -5.99 -0.22
N ALA A 36 -0.24 -6.43 1.02
CA ALA A 36 0.13 -7.79 1.36
C ALA A 36 -1.13 -8.57 1.68
N ASP A 37 -1.28 -9.75 1.12
CA ASP A 37 -2.32 -10.69 1.54
C ASP A 37 -1.95 -11.42 2.83
N SER A 38 -2.83 -12.30 3.32
CA SER A 38 -2.62 -13.10 4.52
C SER A 38 -1.45 -14.08 4.42
N THR A 39 -0.94 -14.33 3.22
CA THR A 39 0.25 -15.16 2.97
C THR A 39 1.54 -14.33 2.85
N GLY A 40 1.43 -13.00 2.93
CA GLY A 40 2.57 -12.09 2.87
C GLY A 40 3.05 -11.79 1.45
N HIS A 41 2.24 -12.10 0.44
CA HIS A 41 2.53 -11.81 -0.97
C HIS A 41 1.91 -10.49 -1.40
N ALA A 42 2.62 -9.77 -2.27
CA ALA A 42 2.16 -8.52 -2.84
C ALA A 42 1.02 -8.77 -3.84
N VAL A 43 -0.08 -8.05 -3.64
CA VAL A 43 -1.30 -8.06 -4.44
C VAL A 43 -1.72 -6.61 -4.73
N PRO A 44 -2.45 -6.34 -5.83
CA PRO A 44 -3.08 -5.04 -6.02
C PRO A 44 -4.00 -4.72 -4.85
N GLY A 45 -4.03 -3.45 -4.46
CA GLY A 45 -4.84 -2.97 -3.35
C GLY A 45 -6.32 -3.20 -3.60
N SER A 46 -7.01 -3.77 -2.61
CA SER A 46 -8.46 -3.87 -2.62
C SER A 46 -9.00 -3.81 -1.20
N ASP A 47 -10.27 -3.44 -1.05
CA ASP A 47 -10.99 -3.55 0.22
C ASP A 47 -11.29 -5.03 0.53
N THR A 48 -10.26 -5.82 0.83
CA THR A 48 -10.36 -7.26 1.08
C THR A 48 -9.82 -7.61 2.45
N ALA A 49 -10.63 -8.30 3.26
CA ALA A 49 -10.28 -8.70 4.61
C ALA A 49 -8.89 -9.34 4.71
N GLY A 50 -8.10 -8.87 5.67
CA GLY A 50 -6.76 -9.40 5.94
C GLY A 50 -5.66 -8.88 5.01
N GLN A 51 -5.97 -7.95 4.10
CA GLN A 51 -4.94 -7.23 3.38
C GLN A 51 -4.31 -6.14 4.24
N THR A 52 -3.01 -5.93 4.06
CA THR A 52 -2.25 -4.86 4.73
C THR A 52 -1.58 -3.99 3.70
N PHE A 53 -1.79 -2.68 3.75
CA PHE A 53 -1.13 -1.74 2.85
C PHE A 53 0.40 -1.77 3.02
N ILE A 54 1.14 -1.84 1.92
CA ILE A 54 2.62 -1.84 1.92
C ILE A 54 3.18 -0.56 1.30
N GLY A 55 2.54 -0.02 0.27
CA GLY A 55 3.02 1.16 -0.44
C GLY A 55 2.48 1.27 -1.86
N VAL A 56 3.17 2.07 -2.67
CA VAL A 56 2.80 2.33 -4.09
C VAL A 56 3.83 1.70 -5.02
N ALA A 57 3.37 0.97 -6.03
CA ALA A 57 4.26 0.34 -7.02
C ALA A 57 5.03 1.40 -7.82
N ILE A 58 6.37 1.27 -7.91
CA ILE A 58 7.20 2.15 -8.76
C ILE A 58 7.51 1.55 -10.13
N GLU A 59 7.15 0.28 -10.33
CA GLU A 59 7.34 -0.49 -11.55
C GLU A 59 6.15 -1.42 -11.80
N ASP A 60 6.00 -1.83 -13.05
CA ASP A 60 5.06 -2.88 -13.41
C ASP A 60 5.65 -4.24 -13.02
N ALA A 61 4.83 -5.09 -12.41
CA ALA A 61 5.19 -6.46 -12.06
C ALA A 61 4.09 -7.41 -12.52
N ASP A 62 4.42 -8.20 -13.54
CA ASP A 62 3.52 -9.20 -14.11
C ASP A 62 3.95 -10.60 -13.65
N ASN A 63 3.16 -11.20 -12.75
CA ASN A 63 3.29 -12.59 -12.32
C ASN A 63 2.08 -13.43 -12.74
N SER A 64 1.38 -13.03 -13.81
CA SER A 64 0.15 -13.67 -14.28
C SER A 64 0.34 -15.14 -14.66
N SER A 65 1.53 -15.53 -15.13
CA SER A 65 1.88 -16.90 -15.51
C SER A 65 2.78 -17.63 -14.50
N GLY A 66 3.12 -16.99 -13.37
CA GLY A 66 4.06 -17.53 -12.38
C GLY A 66 3.41 -18.04 -11.11
N SER A 67 4.21 -18.72 -10.30
CA SER A 67 3.89 -19.11 -8.92
C SER A 67 4.15 -17.97 -7.94
N ASP A 68 3.72 -18.14 -6.70
CA ASP A 68 3.91 -17.15 -5.64
C ASP A 68 5.40 -16.80 -5.43
N GLY A 69 5.76 -15.54 -5.71
CA GLY A 69 7.09 -14.98 -5.48
C GLY A 69 8.13 -15.24 -6.57
N ASP A 70 7.70 -15.64 -7.77
CA ASP A 70 8.57 -15.72 -8.95
C ASP A 70 9.03 -14.32 -9.42
N VAL A 71 8.17 -13.31 -9.23
CA VAL A 71 8.44 -11.91 -9.56
C VAL A 71 8.43 -11.05 -8.29
N ASN A 72 9.27 -10.02 -8.27
CA ASN A 72 9.27 -9.02 -7.22
C ASN A 72 8.76 -7.68 -7.76
N VAL A 73 8.01 -6.96 -6.93
CA VAL A 73 7.62 -5.57 -7.18
C VAL A 73 8.35 -4.66 -6.20
N ARG A 74 8.95 -3.58 -6.72
CA ARG A 74 9.43 -2.47 -5.90
C ARG A 74 8.27 -1.54 -5.56
N VAL A 75 8.13 -1.25 -4.28
CA VAL A 75 7.13 -0.33 -3.74
C VAL A 75 7.80 0.79 -2.98
N MET A 76 7.20 1.97 -3.05
CA MET A 76 7.59 3.12 -2.25
C MET A 76 6.70 3.16 -1.00
N ALA A 77 7.32 2.92 0.16
CA ALA A 77 6.64 2.81 1.44
C ALA A 77 6.54 4.16 2.19
N ARG A 78 7.09 5.24 1.62
CA ARG A 78 7.00 6.60 2.17
C ARG A 78 6.95 7.63 1.06
N GLY A 79 6.06 8.62 1.18
CA GLY A 79 5.92 9.71 0.21
C GLY A 79 4.52 10.29 0.18
N VAL A 80 4.28 11.24 -0.72
CA VAL A 80 2.95 11.80 -0.99
C VAL A 80 2.57 11.45 -2.41
N PHE A 81 1.42 10.79 -2.59
CA PHE A 81 0.95 10.30 -3.88
C PHE A 81 -0.48 10.75 -4.13
N SER A 82 -0.79 11.01 -5.40
CA SER A 82 -2.13 11.40 -5.82
C SER A 82 -2.94 10.16 -6.21
N PHE A 83 -4.14 10.03 -5.64
CA PHE A 83 -5.09 8.94 -5.94
C PHE A 83 -6.47 9.49 -6.24
N ALA A 84 -7.28 8.70 -6.94
CA ALA A 84 -8.67 9.05 -7.21
C ALA A 84 -9.47 9.03 -5.90
N LYS A 85 -10.36 10.02 -5.73
CA LYS A 85 -11.24 10.07 -4.56
C LYS A 85 -12.46 9.15 -4.73
N GLY A 86 -12.67 8.26 -3.77
CA GLY A 86 -13.92 7.54 -3.59
C GLY A 86 -14.89 8.37 -2.75
N GLY A 87 -16.09 8.62 -3.29
CA GLY A 87 -17.14 9.34 -2.57
C GLY A 87 -16.85 10.84 -2.36
N SER A 88 -17.35 11.37 -1.24
CA SER A 88 -17.25 12.78 -0.88
C SER A 88 -16.13 12.98 0.15
N ILE A 89 -14.99 13.49 -0.32
CA ILE A 89 -13.90 13.98 0.52
C ILE A 89 -13.94 15.51 0.47
N THR A 90 -13.87 16.14 1.64
CA THR A 90 -14.01 17.58 1.81
C THR A 90 -12.76 18.17 2.46
N GLN A 91 -12.66 19.51 2.46
CA GLN A 91 -11.58 20.23 3.15
C GLN A 91 -11.52 19.91 4.66
N ALA A 92 -12.63 19.52 5.28
CA ALA A 92 -12.68 19.16 6.69
C ALA A 92 -12.01 17.81 7.00
N ASP A 93 -11.83 16.97 5.97
CA ASP A 93 -11.19 15.65 6.10
C ASP A 93 -9.66 15.75 6.03
N LEU A 94 -9.10 16.95 5.85
CA LEU A 94 -7.65 17.13 5.79
C LEU A 94 -6.99 16.65 7.09
N GLY A 95 -6.01 15.77 6.96
CA GLY A 95 -5.36 15.12 8.09
C GLY A 95 -6.07 13.87 8.63
N GLN A 96 -7.21 13.47 8.07
CA GLN A 96 -7.90 12.22 8.42
C GLN A 96 -7.29 11.01 7.70
N PRO A 97 -7.40 9.80 8.28
CA PRO A 97 -6.99 8.58 7.62
C PRO A 97 -7.88 8.30 6.40
N LEU A 98 -7.25 7.86 5.31
CA LEU A 98 -7.92 7.36 4.12
C LEU A 98 -7.68 5.86 3.98
N TYR A 99 -8.66 5.22 3.37
CA TYR A 99 -8.78 3.77 3.24
C TYR A 99 -8.82 3.35 1.79
N ILE A 100 -8.33 2.14 1.51
CA ILE A 100 -8.24 1.57 0.16
C ILE A 100 -9.63 1.11 -0.27
N VAL A 101 -10.06 1.54 -1.46
CA VAL A 101 -11.23 0.98 -2.16
C VAL A 101 -10.73 -0.03 -3.19
N ASP A 102 -9.83 0.42 -4.06
CA ASP A 102 -9.18 -0.36 -5.11
C ASP A 102 -7.73 0.12 -5.32
N ASP A 103 -7.08 -0.34 -6.39
CA ASP A 103 -5.66 -0.10 -6.66
C ASP A 103 -5.35 1.33 -7.13
N GLN A 104 -6.36 2.17 -7.36
CA GLN A 104 -6.21 3.58 -7.75
C GLN A 104 -7.10 4.55 -6.95
N THR A 105 -8.01 4.05 -6.11
CA THR A 105 -9.05 4.82 -5.43
C THR A 105 -8.95 4.69 -3.91
N VAL A 106 -9.00 5.83 -3.23
CA VAL A 106 -9.02 5.91 -1.76
C VAL A 106 -10.23 6.70 -1.27
N ALA A 107 -10.74 6.34 -0.09
CA ALA A 107 -11.95 6.93 0.45
C ALA A 107 -11.94 7.02 1.98
N VAL A 108 -12.98 7.61 2.56
CA VAL A 108 -13.17 7.70 4.02
C VAL A 108 -13.78 6.40 4.58
N VAL A 109 -13.61 6.16 5.89
CA VAL A 109 -14.02 4.91 6.57
C VAL A 109 -15.47 4.49 6.28
N SER A 110 -16.39 5.46 6.10
CA SER A 110 -17.81 5.19 5.86
C SER A 110 -18.12 4.56 4.50
N THR A 111 -17.12 4.38 3.64
CA THR A 111 -17.28 3.89 2.26
C THR A 111 -16.57 2.57 1.99
N VAL A 112 -15.85 2.03 2.99
CA VAL A 112 -15.11 0.77 2.93
C VAL A 112 -15.59 -0.18 4.02
N THR A 113 -15.30 -1.48 3.88
CA THR A 113 -15.78 -2.56 4.76
C THR A 113 -14.70 -3.09 5.68
N ASN A 114 -13.44 -3.17 5.21
CA ASN A 114 -12.35 -3.80 5.96
C ASN A 114 -11.34 -2.80 6.54
N ASP A 115 -11.59 -1.50 6.37
CA ASP A 115 -10.83 -0.41 6.99
C ASP A 115 -9.30 -0.52 6.81
N ILE A 116 -8.85 -0.91 5.62
CA ILE A 116 -7.43 -0.98 5.30
C ILE A 116 -6.90 0.44 5.08
N GLN A 117 -6.21 0.95 6.09
CA GLN A 117 -5.65 2.30 6.07
C GLN A 117 -4.47 2.39 5.08
N ALA A 118 -4.59 3.27 4.09
CA ALA A 118 -3.52 3.56 3.12
C ALA A 118 -2.57 4.65 3.62
N GLY A 119 -3.11 5.64 4.34
CA GLY A 119 -2.36 6.82 4.76
C GLY A 119 -3.25 7.92 5.29
N ARG A 120 -2.79 9.17 5.16
CA ARG A 120 -3.50 10.36 5.65
C ARG A 120 -3.68 11.38 4.53
N LEU A 121 -4.83 12.06 4.48
CA LEU A 121 -5.07 13.13 3.53
C LEU A 121 -4.18 14.35 3.83
N GLU A 122 -3.34 14.73 2.88
CA GLU A 122 -2.47 15.92 2.96
C GLU A 122 -3.03 17.11 2.17
N GLY A 123 -3.73 16.84 1.07
CA GLY A 123 -4.37 17.85 0.23
C GLY A 123 -5.34 17.21 -0.75
N PHE A 124 -6.19 18.02 -1.38
CA PHE A 124 -7.08 17.54 -2.44
C PHE A 124 -7.11 18.57 -3.57
N ASP A 125 -7.18 18.10 -4.80
CA ASP A 125 -7.25 18.92 -6.02
C ASP A 125 -8.54 18.62 -6.77
N GLY A 126 -9.67 18.78 -6.07
CA GLY A 126 -11.01 18.54 -6.59
C GLY A 126 -11.32 17.05 -6.83
N THR A 127 -10.75 16.47 -7.88
CA THR A 127 -10.97 15.07 -8.31
C THR A 127 -10.02 14.11 -7.60
N ASP A 128 -8.78 14.53 -7.40
CA ASP A 128 -7.74 13.70 -6.80
C ASP A 128 -7.42 14.14 -5.37
N VAL A 129 -6.91 13.20 -4.59
CA VAL A 129 -6.46 13.40 -3.22
C VAL A 129 -5.00 13.03 -3.07
N TRP A 130 -4.27 13.88 -2.35
CA TRP A 130 -2.89 13.67 -1.99
C TRP A 130 -2.83 12.88 -0.69
N LEU A 131 -2.44 11.62 -0.82
CA LEU A 131 -2.25 10.70 0.28
C LEU A 131 -0.80 10.74 0.74
N ARG A 132 -0.59 11.15 1.99
CA ARG A 132 0.69 10.97 2.66
C ARG A 132 0.80 9.57 3.23
N ILE A 133 1.84 8.88 2.82
CA ILE A 133 2.27 7.59 3.33
C ILE A 133 3.47 7.83 4.26
N ASP A 134 3.23 7.64 5.55
CA ASP A 134 4.23 7.70 6.62
C ASP A 134 4.01 6.44 7.45
N LEU A 135 4.47 5.29 6.91
CA LEU A 135 4.34 3.99 7.57
C LEU A 135 4.86 4.11 9.01
N HIS A 136 3.95 3.97 9.99
CA HIS A 136 4.20 4.18 11.42
C HIS A 136 5.13 3.13 12.03
#